data_AF-A0A6G3Z1M9-F1
#
_entry.id   AF-A0A6G3Z1M9-F1
#
_cell.length_a   1.000
_cell.length_b   1.000
_cell.length_c   1.000
_cell.angle_alpha   90.00
_cell.angle_beta   90.00
_cell.angle_gamma   90.00
#
_symmetry.space_group_name_H-M   'P 1'
#
loop_
_entity.id
_entity.type
_entity.pdbx_description
1 polymer ?
#
loop_
_entity_poly.entity_id
_entity_poly.type
_entity_poly.pdbx_seq_one_letter_code
_entity_poly.pdbx_strand_id
1 'polypeptide(L)'
;MPDRTKRGRNLAVPVWGKREQIFSLIAGLWGGVVSGMVGSGMDIVGFSIMVLLFGLCEKVSTPTSVILMAVNAVVGFFLHQFFVGDFVEPVTSYWLAAVPVVVVGAPAGAMLCSLMKPRTIAKMLIGLILIELVSSFLLIPLSAKLLCYSLFVFAVFSSIYCWMYNSKIYVARRFIRSRP
;
A
#
# COMPACT_ATOMS: atom_id res chain seq x y z
N MET A 1 -14.14 -30.14 -3.42
CA MET A 1 -13.11 -29.12 -3.12
C MET A 1 -12.53 -28.60 -4.43
N PRO A 2 -12.87 -27.39 -4.90
CA PRO A 2 -12.32 -26.88 -6.15
C PRO A 2 -10.91 -26.32 -5.93
N ASP A 3 -9.98 -26.84 -6.73
CA ASP A 3 -8.56 -26.50 -6.82
C ASP A 3 -8.34 -24.98 -7.03
N ARG A 4 -7.62 -24.35 -6.09
CA ARG A 4 -7.38 -22.90 -6.01
C ARG A 4 -6.10 -22.44 -6.72
N THR A 5 -5.40 -23.30 -7.47
CA THR A 5 -4.02 -23.04 -7.89
C THR A 5 -3.83 -22.20 -9.16
N LYS A 6 -4.88 -21.74 -9.85
CA LYS A 6 -4.75 -20.90 -11.05
C LYS A 6 -5.61 -19.62 -11.03
N ARG A 7 -5.32 -18.69 -10.12
CA ARG A 7 -5.70 -17.28 -10.33
C ARG A 7 -4.81 -16.69 -11.42
N GLY A 8 -5.33 -16.51 -12.63
CA GLY A 8 -4.69 -15.67 -13.64
C GLY A 8 -4.60 -14.23 -13.12
N ARG A 9 -3.39 -13.71 -12.98
CA ARG A 9 -3.16 -12.31 -12.57
C ARG A 9 -3.43 -11.43 -13.78
N ASN A 10 -4.34 -10.49 -13.65
CA ASN A 10 -4.65 -9.58 -14.74
C ASN A 10 -3.52 -8.55 -14.87
N LEU A 11 -3.07 -8.28 -16.10
CA LEU A 11 -2.08 -7.25 -16.41
C LEU A 11 -2.70 -5.85 -16.54
N ALA A 12 -4.03 -5.77 -16.63
CA ALA A 12 -4.78 -4.53 -16.79
C ALA A 12 -6.12 -4.60 -16.03
N VAL A 13 -6.62 -3.44 -15.61
CA VAL A 13 -7.91 -3.28 -14.92
C VAL A 13 -9.04 -3.75 -15.85
N PRO A 14 -9.81 -4.79 -15.50
CA PRO A 14 -10.75 -5.40 -16.45
C PRO A 14 -12.03 -4.58 -16.69
N VAL A 15 -12.39 -3.65 -15.80
CA VAL A 15 -13.56 -2.77 -15.94
C VAL A 15 -13.28 -1.43 -15.25
N TRP A 16 -13.31 -0.33 -16.00
CA TRP A 16 -13.14 1.03 -15.47
C TRP A 16 -14.49 1.76 -15.49
N GLY A 17 -15.42 1.31 -14.65
CA GLY A 17 -16.74 1.94 -14.53
C GLY A 17 -16.76 3.11 -13.54
N LYS A 18 -17.80 3.95 -13.65
CA LYS A 18 -18.01 5.11 -12.76
C LYS A 18 -18.17 4.70 -11.29
N ARG A 19 -18.72 3.51 -11.02
CA ARG A 19 -18.93 3.01 -9.66
C ARG A 19 -17.60 2.65 -9.01
N GLU A 20 -16.70 2.01 -9.75
CA GLU A 20 -15.36 1.62 -9.32
C GLU A 20 -14.48 2.83 -9.04
N GLN A 21 -14.57 3.86 -9.87
CA GLN A 21 -13.91 5.15 -9.62
C GLN A 21 -14.40 5.80 -8.33
N ILE A 22 -15.72 5.85 -8.11
CA ILE A 22 -16.30 6.44 -6.89
C ILE A 22 -15.87 5.64 -5.65
N PHE A 23 -15.90 4.30 -5.70
CA PHE A 23 -15.43 3.47 -4.59
C PHE A 23 -13.94 3.68 -4.28
N SER A 24 -13.09 3.74 -5.31
CA SER A 24 -11.66 4.00 -5.13
C SER A 24 -11.39 5.42 -4.61
N LEU A 25 -12.24 6.38 -4.96
CA LEU A 25 -12.12 7.77 -4.52
C LEU A 25 -12.56 7.93 -3.06
N ILE A 26 -13.65 7.28 -2.65
CA ILE A 26 -14.08 7.22 -1.25
C ILE A 26 -13.05 6.48 -0.39
N ALA A 27 -12.53 5.35 -0.88
CA ALA A 27 -11.50 4.60 -0.18
C ALA A 27 -10.18 5.38 -0.09
N GLY A 28 -9.81 6.12 -1.13
CA GLY A 28 -8.67 7.04 -1.13
C GLY A 28 -8.87 8.21 -0.15
N LEU A 29 -10.09 8.74 -0.04
CA LEU A 29 -10.42 9.82 0.90
C LEU A 29 -10.31 9.35 2.36
N TRP A 30 -10.85 8.16 2.66
CA TRP A 30 -10.67 7.51 3.96
C TRP A 30 -9.20 7.16 4.23
N GLY A 31 -8.49 6.63 3.23
CA GLY A 31 -7.06 6.35 3.31
C GLY A 31 -6.23 7.60 3.58
N GLY A 32 -6.61 8.74 3.00
CA GLY A 32 -6.01 10.04 3.24
C GLY A 32 -6.22 10.55 4.67
N VAL A 33 -7.43 10.40 5.23
CA VAL A 33 -7.71 10.73 6.64
C VAL A 33 -6.83 9.90 7.57
N VAL A 34 -6.74 8.58 7.32
CA VAL A 34 -5.86 7.70 8.10
C VAL A 34 -4.39 8.07 7.88
N SER A 35 -4.00 8.48 6.68
CA SER A 35 -2.64 8.95 6.38
C SER A 35 -2.28 10.23 7.13
N GLY A 36 -3.23 11.15 7.31
CA GLY A 36 -3.02 12.35 8.11
C GLY A 36 -2.79 12.05 9.60
N MET A 37 -3.35 10.94 10.10
CA MET A 37 -3.20 10.53 11.50
C MET A 37 -1.97 9.63 11.76
N VAL A 38 -1.67 8.71 10.84
CA VAL A 38 -0.67 7.64 11.02
C VAL A 38 0.61 7.88 10.19
N GLY A 39 0.56 8.76 9.19
CA GLY A 39 1.69 9.11 8.31
C GLY A 39 1.70 8.39 6.96
N SER A 40 1.15 7.17 6.84
CA SER A 40 1.23 6.35 5.62
C SER A 40 0.00 5.44 5.37
N GLY A 41 -1.21 5.97 5.53
CA GLY A 41 -2.46 5.22 5.36
C GLY A 41 -2.90 5.06 3.91
N MET A 42 -2.67 6.08 3.08
CA MET A 42 -3.12 6.11 1.68
C MET A 42 -2.38 5.07 0.84
N ASP A 43 -1.10 4.86 1.08
CA ASP A 43 -0.26 3.95 0.29
C ASP A 43 -0.66 2.48 0.52
N ILE A 44 -1.00 2.11 1.76
CA ILE A 44 -1.47 0.77 2.11
C ILE A 44 -2.83 0.49 1.45
N VAL A 45 -3.76 1.47 1.51
CA VAL A 45 -5.08 1.37 0.87
C VAL A 45 -4.95 1.32 -0.65
N GLY A 46 -4.12 2.18 -1.24
CA GLY A 46 -3.85 2.23 -2.68
C GLY A 46 -3.25 0.92 -3.20
N PHE A 47 -2.20 0.42 -2.55
CA PHE A 47 -1.59 -0.86 -2.89
C PHE A 47 -2.59 -2.01 -2.77
N SER A 48 -3.43 -2.00 -1.74
CA SER A 48 -4.41 -3.06 -1.48
C SER A 48 -5.57 -3.07 -2.45
N ILE A 49 -6.06 -1.91 -2.86
CA ILE A 49 -7.05 -1.80 -3.95
C ILE A 49 -6.43 -2.35 -5.25
N MET A 50 -5.19 -1.98 -5.53
CA MET A 50 -4.51 -2.40 -6.75
C MET A 50 -4.27 -3.93 -6.81
N VAL A 51 -3.86 -4.54 -5.71
CA VAL A 51 -3.59 -5.99 -5.61
C VAL A 51 -4.86 -6.81 -5.38
N LEU A 52 -5.75 -6.41 -4.45
CA LEU A 52 -6.92 -7.20 -4.05
C LEU A 52 -8.16 -6.88 -4.89
N LEU A 53 -8.43 -5.61 -5.20
CA LEU A 53 -9.63 -5.21 -5.97
C LEU A 53 -9.43 -5.46 -7.46
N PHE A 54 -8.28 -5.06 -8.01
CA PHE A 54 -8.00 -5.21 -9.45
C PHE A 54 -7.26 -6.51 -9.81
N GLY A 55 -6.76 -7.25 -8.82
CA GLY A 55 -6.04 -8.52 -9.05
C GLY A 55 -4.78 -8.33 -9.90
N LEU A 56 -4.17 -7.13 -9.81
CA LEU A 56 -3.00 -6.79 -10.60
C LEU A 56 -1.79 -7.57 -10.09
N CYS A 57 -0.91 -7.90 -11.03
CA CYS A 57 0.35 -8.53 -10.71
C CYS A 57 1.18 -7.60 -9.80
N GLU A 58 1.70 -8.12 -8.70
CA GLU A 58 2.48 -7.37 -7.71
C GLU A 58 3.67 -6.66 -8.36
N LYS A 59 4.23 -7.26 -9.43
CA LYS A 59 5.29 -6.68 -10.26
C LYS A 59 4.95 -5.30 -10.85
N VAL A 60 3.69 -5.02 -11.13
CA VAL A 60 3.21 -3.73 -11.69
C VAL A 60 2.66 -2.83 -10.57
N SER A 61 2.07 -3.44 -9.54
CA SER A 61 1.49 -2.72 -8.41
C SER A 61 2.53 -2.03 -7.52
N THR A 62 3.66 -2.69 -7.24
CA THR A 62 4.72 -2.12 -6.38
C THR A 62 5.30 -0.82 -6.94
N PRO A 63 5.80 -0.74 -8.20
CA PRO A 63 6.34 0.52 -8.72
C PRO A 63 5.27 1.62 -8.81
N THR A 64 4.02 1.26 -9.12
CA THR A 64 2.93 2.26 -9.16
C THR A 64 2.64 2.84 -7.77
N SER A 65 2.64 2.00 -6.73
CA SER A 65 2.46 2.46 -5.34
C SER A 65 3.62 3.33 -4.86
N VAL A 66 4.86 3.03 -5.27
CA VAL A 66 6.02 3.86 -4.93
C VAL A 66 5.91 5.26 -5.54
N ILE A 67 5.39 5.37 -6.78
CA ILE A 67 5.13 6.67 -7.40
C ILE A 67 4.06 7.44 -6.63
N LEU A 68 2.96 6.78 -6.23
CA LEU A 68 1.91 7.40 -5.41
C LEU A 68 2.48 7.91 -4.07
N MET A 69 3.34 7.12 -3.43
CA MET A 69 4.01 7.48 -2.18
C MET A 69 4.93 8.69 -2.36
N ALA A 70 5.68 8.76 -3.47
CA ALA A 70 6.53 9.91 -3.78
C ALA A 70 5.70 11.19 -4.00
N VAL A 71 4.59 11.10 -4.74
CA VAL A 71 3.68 12.24 -4.94
C VAL A 71 3.10 12.70 -3.61
N ASN A 72 2.66 11.77 -2.76
CA ASN A 72 2.14 12.08 -1.43
C ASN A 72 3.17 12.79 -0.55
N ALA A 73 4.42 12.31 -0.53
CA ALA A 73 5.51 12.93 0.23
C ALA A 73 5.81 14.36 -0.25
N VAL A 74 5.78 14.60 -1.57
CA VAL A 74 5.97 15.94 -2.14
C VAL A 74 4.82 16.86 -1.73
N VAL A 75 3.56 16.43 -1.85
CA VAL A 75 2.39 17.22 -1.42
C VAL A 75 2.43 17.51 0.08
N GLY A 76 2.81 16.53 0.90
CA GLY A 76 2.97 16.70 2.34
C GLY A 76 4.08 17.70 2.70
N PHE A 77 5.20 17.67 1.98
CA PHE A 77 6.29 18.65 2.12
C PHE A 77 5.82 20.06 1.75
N PHE A 78 5.11 20.22 0.62
CA PHE A 78 4.56 21.52 0.22
C PHE A 78 3.55 22.05 1.26
N LEU A 79 2.66 21.21 1.78
CA LEU A 79 1.72 21.61 2.83
C LEU A 79 2.44 22.04 4.11
N HIS A 80 3.43 21.28 4.58
CA HIS A 80 4.17 21.64 5.80
C HIS A 80 5.00 22.91 5.62
N GLN A 81 5.61 23.11 4.44
CA GLN A 81 6.44 24.28 4.15
C GLN A 81 5.61 25.56 4.02
N PHE A 82 4.46 25.50 3.32
CA PHE A 82 3.68 26.70 3.00
C PHE A 82 2.57 27.02 4.00
N PHE A 83 1.94 26.02 4.62
CA PHE A 83 0.79 26.24 5.51
C PHE A 83 1.13 26.12 7.00
N VAL A 84 2.01 25.19 7.37
CA VAL A 84 2.30 24.90 8.79
C VAL A 84 3.55 25.65 9.26
N GLY A 85 4.56 25.82 8.40
CA GLY A 85 5.78 26.58 8.73
C GLY A 85 6.70 25.90 9.75
N ASP A 86 6.60 24.58 9.93
CA ASP A 86 7.20 23.81 11.04
C ASP A 86 8.52 23.09 10.66
N PHE A 87 9.27 23.60 9.67
CA PHE A 87 10.57 23.02 9.30
C PHE A 87 11.69 23.53 10.23
N VAL A 88 11.68 23.03 11.47
CA VAL A 88 12.71 23.29 12.48
C VAL A 88 13.87 22.29 12.35
N GLU A 89 15.10 22.71 12.62
CA GLU A 89 16.21 21.75 12.82
C GLU A 89 15.91 20.83 14.01
N PRO A 90 16.14 19.50 13.92
CA PRO A 90 16.94 18.76 12.94
C PRO A 90 16.15 18.07 11.81
N VAL A 91 14.83 18.26 11.73
CA VAL A 91 13.95 17.52 10.80
C VAL A 91 14.32 17.80 9.34
N THR A 92 14.66 19.06 9.03
CA THR A 92 15.11 19.48 7.70
C THR A 92 16.38 18.74 7.25
N SER A 93 17.32 18.52 8.17
CA SER A 93 18.58 17.81 7.89
C SER A 93 18.33 16.32 7.61
N TYR A 94 17.44 15.67 8.37
CA TYR A 94 17.03 14.29 8.10
C TYR A 94 16.30 14.15 6.77
N TRP A 95 15.44 15.11 6.44
CA TRP A 95 14.74 15.12 5.15
C TRP A 95 15.72 15.23 3.98
N LEU A 96 16.67 16.18 4.04
CA LEU A 96 17.71 16.35 3.01
C LEU A 96 18.61 15.11 2.87
N ALA A 97 18.91 14.42 3.97
CA ALA A 97 19.66 13.17 3.94
C ALA A 97 18.85 12.01 3.32
N ALA A 98 17.53 11.98 3.49
CA ALA A 98 16.65 10.95 2.96
C ALA A 98 16.40 11.09 1.45
N VAL A 99 16.32 12.31 0.91
CA VAL A 99 16.06 12.58 -0.52
C VAL A 99 16.98 11.77 -1.46
N PRO A 100 18.32 11.82 -1.37
CA PRO A 100 19.19 11.08 -2.29
C PRO A 100 19.03 9.56 -2.16
N VAL A 101 18.79 9.06 -0.93
CA VAL A 101 18.56 7.63 -0.68
C VAL A 101 17.29 7.16 -1.37
N VAL A 102 16.21 7.95 -1.33
CA VAL A 102 14.95 7.63 -2.00
C VAL A 102 15.08 7.74 -3.52
N VAL A 103 15.72 8.79 -4.03
CA VAL A 103 15.90 9.04 -5.48
C VAL A 103 16.67 7.91 -6.15
N VAL A 104 17.65 7.31 -5.47
CA VAL A 104 18.40 6.16 -6.00
C VAL A 104 17.74 4.83 -5.64
N GLY A 105 17.26 4.71 -4.40
CA GLY A 105 16.69 3.48 -3.85
C GLY A 105 15.38 3.06 -4.51
N ALA A 106 14.48 4.00 -4.80
CA ALA A 106 13.19 3.70 -5.42
C ALA A 106 13.34 3.16 -6.86
N PRO A 107 14.11 3.78 -7.77
CA PRO A 107 14.38 3.21 -9.09
C PRO A 107 15.14 1.88 -9.03
N ALA A 108 16.14 1.76 -8.16
CA ALA A 108 16.89 0.52 -8.00
C ALA A 108 15.98 -0.63 -7.53
N GLY A 109 15.10 -0.38 -6.56
CA GLY A 109 14.10 -1.34 -6.09
C GLY A 109 13.09 -1.72 -7.17
N ALA A 110 12.61 -0.75 -7.96
CA ALA A 110 11.72 -1.00 -9.09
C ALA A 110 12.39 -1.84 -10.18
N MET A 111 13.66 -1.57 -10.49
CA MET A 111 14.45 -2.33 -11.45
C MET A 111 14.67 -3.77 -10.96
N LEU A 112 15.03 -3.96 -9.68
CA LEU A 112 15.16 -5.29 -9.07
C LEU A 112 13.85 -6.09 -9.13
N CYS A 113 12.71 -5.43 -8.85
CA CYS A 113 11.40 -6.03 -9.00
C CYS A 113 11.08 -6.42 -10.46
N SER A 114 11.57 -5.64 -11.44
CA SER A 114 11.38 -5.96 -12.86
C SER A 114 12.13 -7.22 -13.31
N LEU A 115 13.26 -7.54 -12.67
CA LEU A 115 14.05 -8.74 -12.97
C LEU A 115 13.48 -10.01 -12.31
N MET A 116 12.74 -9.88 -11.21
CA MET A 116 12.28 -11.02 -10.42
C MET A 116 10.93 -11.59 -10.88
N LYS A 117 10.71 -12.89 -10.57
CA LYS A 117 9.42 -13.55 -10.77
C LYS A 117 8.39 -13.00 -9.78
N PRO A 118 7.12 -12.78 -10.17
CA PRO A 118 6.08 -12.22 -9.30
C PRO A 118 5.86 -12.97 -7.98
N ARG A 119 6.09 -14.28 -7.95
CA ARG A 119 6.01 -15.09 -6.71
C ARG A 119 7.15 -14.79 -5.72
N THR A 120 8.35 -14.49 -6.24
CA THR A 120 9.52 -14.14 -5.42
C THR A 120 9.37 -12.73 -4.86
N ILE A 121 8.84 -11.79 -5.66
CA ILE A 121 8.55 -10.42 -5.21
C ILE A 121 7.60 -10.42 -4.02
N ALA A 122 6.50 -11.18 -4.09
CA ALA A 122 5.56 -11.26 -2.97
C ALA A 122 6.21 -11.80 -1.68
N LYS A 123 7.05 -12.85 -1.78
CA LYS A 123 7.78 -13.39 -0.62
C LYS A 123 8.80 -12.40 -0.07
N MET A 124 9.52 -11.69 -0.93
CA MET A 124 10.45 -10.63 -0.55
C MET A 124 9.72 -9.51 0.20
N LEU A 125 8.63 -8.97 -0.37
CA LEU A 125 7.85 -7.91 0.26
C LEU A 125 7.32 -8.33 1.63
N ILE A 126 6.76 -9.54 1.76
CA ILE A 126 6.32 -10.07 3.05
C ILE A 126 7.50 -10.18 4.03
N GLY A 127 8.66 -10.63 3.56
CA GLY A 127 9.89 -10.68 4.36
C GLY A 127 10.33 -9.29 4.85
N LEU A 128 10.34 -8.28 3.98
CA LEU A 128 10.67 -6.90 4.35
C LEU A 128 9.68 -6.35 5.38
N ILE A 129 8.38 -6.57 5.19
CA ILE A 129 7.34 -6.14 6.14
C ILE A 129 7.53 -6.81 7.50
N LEU A 130 7.88 -8.10 7.54
CA LEU A 130 8.18 -8.79 8.79
C LEU A 130 9.43 -8.23 9.47
N ILE A 131 10.49 -7.95 8.70
CA ILE A 131 11.72 -7.33 9.22
C ILE A 131 11.42 -5.94 9.78
N GLU A 132 10.65 -5.13 9.07
CA GLU A 132 10.22 -3.80 9.50
C GLU A 132 9.40 -3.86 10.79
N LEU A 133 8.48 -4.81 10.91
CA LEU A 133 7.67 -5.02 12.10
C LEU A 133 8.53 -5.44 13.30
N VAL A 134 9.47 -6.36 13.12
CA VAL A 134 10.41 -6.79 14.17
C VAL A 134 11.35 -5.66 14.56
N SER A 135 11.87 -4.91 13.59
CA SER A 135 12.73 -3.76 13.82
C SER A 135 11.99 -2.67 14.60
N SER A 136 10.76 -2.36 14.20
CA SER A 136 9.89 -1.40 14.92
C SER A 136 9.66 -1.85 16.36
N PHE A 137 9.39 -3.14 16.58
CA PHE A 137 9.20 -3.70 17.92
C PHE A 137 10.47 -3.63 18.79
N LEU A 138 11.65 -3.74 18.18
CA LEU A 138 12.93 -3.70 18.90
C LEU A 138 13.41 -2.27 19.21
N LEU A 139 13.15 -1.32 18.31
CA LEU A 139 13.55 0.09 18.48
C LEU A 139 12.61 0.88 19.41
N ILE A 140 11.33 0.54 19.45
CA ILE A 140 10.32 1.30 20.20
C ILE A 140 10.18 0.72 21.62
N PRO A 141 10.29 1.53 22.69
CA PRO A 141 10.06 1.04 24.04
C PRO A 141 8.62 0.57 24.18
N LEU A 142 8.46 -0.73 24.44
CA LEU A 142 7.17 -1.39 24.59
C LEU A 142 6.43 -0.94 25.84
N SER A 143 5.61 0.11 25.69
CA SER A 143 4.59 0.46 26.66
C SER A 143 3.31 -0.34 26.40
N ALA A 144 2.72 -0.90 27.45
CA ALA A 144 1.47 -1.67 27.38
C ALA A 144 0.32 -0.88 26.72
N LYS A 145 0.33 0.46 26.85
CA LYS A 145 -0.64 1.35 26.19
C LYS A 145 -0.44 1.40 24.68
N LEU A 146 0.81 1.52 24.23
CA LEU A 146 1.16 1.53 22.79
C LEU A 146 0.81 0.20 22.13
N LEU A 147 1.05 -0.92 22.82
CA LEU A 147 0.68 -2.25 22.36
C LEU A 147 -0.84 -2.40 22.21
N CYS A 148 -1.62 -1.88 23.16
CA CYS A 148 -3.08 -1.92 23.10
C CYS A 148 -3.63 -1.11 21.91
N TYR A 149 -3.13 0.11 21.69
CA TYR A 149 -3.54 0.92 20.53
C TYR A 149 -3.18 0.26 19.20
N SER A 150 -1.97 -0.29 19.07
CA SER A 150 -1.55 -0.95 17.84
C SER A 150 -2.32 -2.25 17.58
N LEU A 151 -2.63 -3.06 18.60
CA LEU A 151 -3.50 -4.22 18.47
C LEU A 151 -4.94 -3.84 18.09
N PHE A 152 -5.48 -2.76 18.67
CA PHE A 152 -6.81 -2.26 18.33
C PHE A 152 -6.89 -1.82 16.86
N VAL A 153 -5.93 -0.99 16.43
CA VAL A 153 -5.86 -0.52 15.03
C VAL A 153 -5.65 -1.71 14.08
N PHE A 154 -4.79 -2.65 14.42
CA PHE A 154 -4.58 -3.86 13.63
C PHE A 154 -5.84 -4.73 13.52
N ALA A 155 -6.60 -4.87 14.61
CA ALA A 155 -7.86 -5.62 14.61
C ALA A 155 -8.94 -4.95 13.75
N VAL A 156 -9.05 -3.62 13.79
CA VAL A 156 -9.95 -2.83 12.94
C VAL A 156 -9.57 -2.98 11.48
N PHE A 157 -8.30 -2.80 11.13
CA PHE A 157 -7.81 -2.99 9.76
C PHE A 157 -8.04 -4.42 9.28
N SER A 158 -7.70 -5.42 10.09
CA SER A 158 -7.92 -6.83 9.77
C SER A 158 -9.40 -7.15 9.56
N SER A 159 -10.31 -6.58 10.35
CA SER A 159 -11.75 -6.70 10.13
C SER A 159 -12.19 -6.09 8.79
N ILE A 160 -11.67 -4.91 8.44
CA ILE A 160 -11.96 -4.25 7.15
C ILE A 160 -11.42 -5.10 5.99
N TYR A 161 -10.20 -5.65 6.09
CA TYR A 161 -9.63 -6.55 5.09
C TYR A 161 -10.40 -7.86 4.98
N CYS A 162 -10.81 -8.46 6.11
CA CYS A 162 -11.65 -9.65 6.12
C CYS A 162 -13.01 -9.38 5.49
N TRP A 163 -13.63 -8.23 5.77
CA TRP A 163 -14.89 -7.82 5.16
C TRP A 163 -14.76 -7.58 3.66
N MET A 164 -13.65 -6.97 3.23
CA MET A 164 -13.32 -6.77 1.82
C MET A 164 -12.98 -8.09 1.11
N TYR A 165 -12.31 -9.03 1.77
CA TYR A 165 -12.04 -10.38 1.27
C TYR A 165 -13.31 -11.22 1.15
N ASN A 166 -14.26 -11.05 2.08
CA ASN A 166 -15.53 -11.76 2.07
C ASN A 166 -16.51 -11.16 1.05
N SER A 167 -16.35 -9.87 0.71
CA SER A 167 -17.08 -9.20 -0.37
C SER A 167 -16.56 -9.65 -1.74
N LYS A 168 -17.06 -10.79 -2.23
CA LYS A 168 -16.75 -11.38 -3.56
C LYS A 168 -17.31 -10.58 -4.74
N ILE A 169 -17.19 -9.26 -4.76
CA ILE A 169 -17.91 -8.44 -5.76
C ILE A 169 -17.23 -8.50 -7.14
N TYR A 170 -15.91 -8.70 -7.24
CA TYR A 170 -15.22 -8.57 -8.55
C TYR A 170 -14.26 -9.70 -8.98
N VAL A 171 -13.91 -10.67 -8.13
CA VAL A 171 -13.10 -11.84 -8.55
C VAL A 171 -13.87 -12.80 -9.49
N ALA A 172 -15.20 -12.66 -9.59
CA ALA A 172 -16.08 -13.69 -10.16
C ALA A 172 -16.86 -13.30 -11.43
N ARG A 173 -16.41 -12.34 -12.25
CA ARG A 173 -17.11 -11.99 -13.51
C ARG A 173 -16.43 -12.40 -14.81
N ARG A 174 -15.47 -13.33 -14.80
CA ARG A 174 -14.90 -13.88 -16.05
C ARG A 174 -15.16 -15.36 -16.34
N PHE A 175 -15.93 -16.07 -15.51
CA PHE A 175 -16.21 -17.50 -15.76
C PHE A 175 -17.56 -17.81 -16.43
N ILE A 176 -18.41 -16.81 -16.73
CA ILE A 176 -19.77 -17.06 -17.26
C ILE A 176 -19.96 -16.56 -18.70
N ARG A 177 -19.02 -15.83 -19.32
CA ARG A 177 -19.24 -15.21 -20.64
C ARG A 177 -18.34 -15.70 -21.78
N SER A 178 -17.88 -16.94 -21.72
CA SER A 178 -17.20 -17.61 -22.84
C SER A 178 -17.78 -19.01 -23.12
N ARG A 179 -19.08 -19.06 -23.39
CA ARG A 179 -19.84 -19.98 -24.27
C ARG A 179 -21.15 -19.23 -24.62
N PRO A 180 -21.69 -19.28 -25.84
CA PRO A 180 -21.68 -20.39 -26.80
C PRO A 180 -20.60 -20.30 -27.87
#